data_AF-A0A015L1G8-F1
#
_entry.id   AF-A0A015L1G8-F1
#
_cell.length_a   1.000
_cell.length_b   1.000
_cell.length_c   1.000
_cell.angle_alpha   90.00
_cell.angle_beta   90.00
_cell.angle_gamma   90.00
#
_symmetry.space_group_name_H-M   'P 1'
#
loop_
_entity.id
_entity.type
_entity.pdbx_description
1 polymer ?
#
loop_
_entity_poly.entity_id
_entity_poly.type
_entity_poly.pdbx_seq_one_letter_code
_entity_poly.pdbx_strand_id
1 'polypeptide(L)'
;MTGEFQGKEWFSNIAVTPAEDQEQYNSDEGAWYRKVLLLFKFFRDSFKEPYELALVRWFDIITEEPELYGCPQLYYTKEYNTIPIGSINQEVHIVPRFGKVNRYLLNKYIF
;
A
#
# COMPACT_ATOMS: atom_id res chain seq x y z
N MET A 1 20.06 -24.43 -12.22
CA MET A 1 19.91 -23.18 -11.44
C MET A 1 18.55 -22.58 -11.73
N THR A 2 17.53 -23.07 -11.03
CA THR A 2 16.18 -22.49 -11.03
C THR A 2 16.15 -21.51 -9.85
N GLY A 3 16.30 -20.22 -10.16
CA GLY A 3 16.33 -19.16 -9.15
C GLY A 3 15.07 -19.18 -8.30
N GLU A 4 15.26 -19.26 -7.00
CA GLU A 4 14.22 -19.28 -5.98
C GLU A 4 13.52 -17.91 -5.91
N PHE A 5 12.48 -17.73 -6.72
CA PHE A 5 11.51 -16.63 -6.59
C PHE A 5 10.22 -17.06 -5.87
N GLN A 6 10.17 -18.29 -5.36
CA GLN A 6 9.01 -18.78 -4.63
C GLN A 6 8.91 -18.06 -3.28
N GLY A 7 7.99 -17.11 -3.17
CA GLY A 7 7.65 -16.43 -1.91
C GLY A 7 7.94 -14.93 -1.87
N LYS A 8 8.60 -14.34 -2.87
CA LYS A 8 8.67 -12.88 -2.98
C LYS A 8 7.37 -12.36 -3.56
N GLU A 9 6.75 -11.41 -2.87
CA GLU A 9 5.59 -10.69 -3.39
C GLU A 9 6.01 -9.89 -4.62
N TRP A 10 5.21 -9.97 -5.69
CA TRP A 10 5.55 -9.37 -6.99
C TRP A 10 5.33 -7.86 -7.04
N PHE A 11 4.60 -7.32 -6.06
CA PHE A 11 4.16 -5.93 -6.05
C PHE A 11 4.53 -5.25 -4.74
N SER A 12 5.03 -4.03 -4.85
CA SER A 12 5.43 -3.19 -3.72
C SER A 12 4.24 -2.69 -2.91
N ASN A 13 4.52 -2.33 -1.66
CA ASN A 13 3.63 -1.47 -0.90
C ASN A 13 3.90 -0.01 -1.27
N ILE A 14 2.88 0.81 -1.21
CA ILE A 14 2.92 2.20 -1.67
C ILE A 14 2.28 3.14 -0.65
N ALA A 15 2.72 4.39 -0.66
CA ALA A 15 2.00 5.50 -0.08
C ALA A 15 1.25 6.26 -1.18
N VAL A 16 0.00 6.60 -0.91
CA VAL A 16 -0.87 7.38 -1.78
C VAL A 16 -1.17 8.70 -1.08
N THR A 17 -1.05 9.80 -1.82
CA THR A 17 -1.47 11.12 -1.31
C THR A 17 -3.00 11.17 -1.29
N PRO A 18 -3.64 11.54 -0.16
CA PRO A 18 -5.08 11.71 -0.13
C PRO A 18 -5.50 12.82 -1.10
N ALA A 19 -6.67 12.66 -1.73
CA ALA A 19 -7.31 13.78 -2.42
C ALA A 19 -7.73 14.83 -1.38
N GLU A 20 -7.69 16.11 -1.74
CA GLU A 20 -8.01 17.24 -0.85
C GLU A 20 -9.38 17.10 -0.15
N ASP A 21 -10.29 16.31 -0.72
CA ASP A 21 -11.67 16.15 -0.27
C ASP A 21 -11.88 15.01 0.77
N GLN A 22 -10.83 14.26 1.12
CA GLN A 22 -10.93 13.12 2.05
C GLN A 22 -10.40 13.51 3.43
N GLU A 23 -11.22 14.26 4.17
CA GLU A 23 -10.92 14.69 5.53
C GLU A 23 -10.66 13.49 6.47
N GLN A 24 -9.46 13.48 7.04
CA GLN A 24 -9.09 12.92 8.35
C GLN A 24 -9.61 11.53 8.72
N TYR A 25 -8.86 10.51 8.29
CA TYR A 25 -8.60 9.37 9.17
C TYR A 25 -7.21 9.54 9.77
N ASN A 26 -7.14 9.62 11.10
CA ASN A 26 -5.97 9.93 11.90
C ASN A 26 -4.72 9.12 11.49
N SER A 27 -3.91 9.67 10.60
CA SER A 27 -2.55 9.21 10.30
C SER A 27 -1.64 10.38 10.60
N ASP A 28 -0.70 10.19 11.53
CA ASP A 28 0.20 11.23 12.05
C ASP A 28 1.05 11.93 10.95
N GLU A 29 1.01 11.47 9.70
CA GLU A 29 1.72 12.08 8.56
C GLU A 29 0.86 12.24 7.28
N GLY A 30 -0.46 12.04 7.34
CA GLY A 30 -1.37 12.28 6.20
C GLY A 30 -1.21 11.33 4.99
N ALA A 31 -0.27 10.38 5.02
CA ALA A 31 -0.07 9.38 3.98
C ALA A 31 -0.90 8.12 4.22
N TRP A 32 -1.49 7.56 3.15
CA TRP A 32 -2.27 6.32 3.19
C TRP A 32 -1.49 5.16 2.57
N TYR A 33 -1.33 4.08 3.32
CA TYR A 33 -0.53 2.93 2.91
C TYR A 33 -1.39 1.87 2.23
N ARG A 34 -0.92 1.36 1.09
CA ARG A 34 -1.62 0.33 0.33
C ARG A 34 -0.67 -0.69 -0.26
N LYS A 35 -1.17 -1.90 -0.50
CA LYS A 35 -0.45 -2.93 -1.27
C LYS A 35 -1.01 -2.98 -2.69
N VAL A 36 -0.15 -2.88 -3.70
CA VAL A 36 -0.55 -3.14 -5.09
C VAL A 36 -0.76 -4.64 -5.27
N LEU A 37 -1.84 -5.01 -5.96
CA LEU A 37 -2.21 -6.40 -6.25
C LEU A 37 -2.24 -6.70 -7.74
N LEU A 38 -2.59 -5.70 -8.55
CA LEU A 38 -2.67 -5.82 -10.00
C LEU A 38 -2.47 -4.46 -10.64
N LEU A 39 -1.66 -4.40 -11.70
CA LEU A 39 -1.59 -3.26 -12.61
C LEU A 39 -2.34 -3.63 -13.90
N PHE A 40 -3.21 -2.74 -14.37
CA PHE A 40 -3.99 -2.98 -15.57
C PHE A 40 -4.28 -1.69 -16.33
N LYS A 41 -4.56 -1.85 -17.63
CA LYS A 41 -4.95 -0.75 -18.51
C LYS A 41 -6.40 -0.95 -18.92
N PHE A 42 -7.21 0.08 -18.77
CA PHE A 42 -8.59 0.10 -19.23
C PHE A 42 -8.68 0.88 -20.54
N PHE A 43 -9.14 0.20 -21.59
CA PHE A 43 -9.34 0.76 -22.91
C PHE A 43 -10.83 1.02 -23.12
N ARG A 44 -11.18 2.23 -23.55
CA ARG A 44 -12.54 2.59 -23.95
C ARG A 44 -12.49 3.10 -25.37
N ASP A 45 -13.27 2.50 -26.27
CA ASP A 45 -13.21 2.70 -27.73
C ASP A 45 -13.23 4.17 -28.21
N SER A 46 -13.70 5.09 -27.38
CA SER A 46 -13.78 6.52 -27.67
C SER A 46 -12.57 7.37 -27.23
N PHE A 47 -11.64 6.84 -26.43
CA PHE A 47 -10.48 7.59 -25.91
C PHE A 47 -9.19 7.15 -26.61
N LYS A 48 -8.33 8.12 -26.96
CA LYS A 48 -7.04 7.86 -27.63
C LYS A 48 -6.01 7.21 -26.70
N GLU A 49 -6.12 7.39 -25.39
CA GLU A 49 -5.15 6.90 -24.40
C GLU A 49 -5.83 5.99 -23.37
N PRO A 50 -5.20 4.86 -23.00
CA PRO A 50 -5.73 3.96 -21.98
C PRO A 50 -5.60 4.54 -20.58
N TYR A 51 -6.56 4.21 -19.71
CA TYR A 51 -6.45 4.53 -18.29
C TYR A 51 -5.57 3.49 -17.59
N GLU A 52 -4.44 3.92 -17.05
CA GLU A 52 -3.54 3.04 -16.28
C GLU A 52 -3.94 3.05 -14.81
N LEU A 53 -4.30 1.88 -14.30
CA LEU A 53 -4.90 1.70 -12.98
C LEU A 53 -4.16 0.61 -12.18
N ALA A 54 -4.21 0.75 -10.87
CA ALA A 54 -3.72 -0.24 -9.91
C ALA A 54 -4.87 -0.69 -9.00
N LEU A 55 -5.09 -2.00 -8.90
CA LEU A 55 -5.90 -2.59 -7.84
C LEU A 55 -5.04 -2.65 -6.58
N VAL A 56 -5.55 -2.08 -5.50
CA VAL A 56 -4.84 -1.94 -4.24
C VAL A 56 -5.68 -2.41 -3.07
N ARG A 57 -5.00 -2.89 -2.01
CA ARG A 57 -5.59 -3.23 -0.72
C ARG A 57 -5.04 -2.30 0.36
N TRP A 58 -5.88 -1.88 1.30
CA TRP A 58 -5.50 -0.89 2.30
C TRP A 58 -4.84 -1.47 3.54
N PHE A 59 -3.95 -0.68 4.11
CA PHE A 59 -3.47 -0.83 5.48
C PHE A 59 -4.02 0.27 6.36
N ASP A 60 -4.41 -0.09 7.57
CA ASP A 60 -4.75 0.85 8.63
C ASP A 60 -3.69 0.81 9.73
N ILE A 61 -3.51 1.95 10.40
CA ILE A 61 -2.62 2.11 11.54
C ILE A 61 -3.33 1.65 12.81
N ILE A 62 -2.59 0.93 13.64
CA ILE A 62 -3.06 0.48 14.95
C ILE A 62 -2.62 1.53 15.97
N THR A 63 -3.48 2.52 16.21
CA THR A 63 -3.19 3.67 17.09
C THR A 63 -3.15 3.31 18.58
N GLU A 64 -3.81 2.22 18.96
CA GLU A 64 -3.89 1.75 20.35
C GLU A 64 -2.60 1.07 20.84
N GLU A 65 -1.75 0.61 19.92
CA GLU A 65 -0.49 -0.05 20.26
C GLU A 65 0.70 0.88 20.04
N PRO A 66 1.69 0.87 20.95
CA PRO A 66 2.89 1.66 20.76
C PRO A 66 3.65 1.21 19.51
N GLU A 67 4.42 2.13 18.93
CA GLU A 67 5.38 1.80 17.89
C GLU A 67 6.35 0.72 18.37
N LEU A 68 6.64 -0.24 17.49
CA LEU A 68 7.58 -1.32 17.78
C LEU A 68 8.88 -1.05 17.02
N TYR A 69 10.00 -0.92 17.73
CA TYR A 69 11.28 -0.52 17.13
C TYR A 69 11.22 0.83 16.40
N GLY A 70 10.38 1.77 16.88
CA GLY A 70 10.14 3.06 16.22
C GLY A 70 9.36 2.97 14.89
N CYS A 71 8.74 1.81 14.62
CA CYS A 71 7.93 1.58 13.43
C CYS A 71 6.43 1.52 13.80
N PRO A 72 5.56 2.29 13.11
CA PRO A 72 4.12 2.17 13.23
C PRO A 72 3.65 0.75 12.90
N GLN A 73 2.68 0.26 13.67
CA GLN A 73 2.07 -1.04 13.45
C GLN A 73 0.84 -0.90 12.54
N LEU A 74 0.76 -1.80 11.56
CA LEU A 74 -0.29 -1.81 10.55
C LEU A 74 -1.03 -3.16 10.51
N TYR A 75 -2.23 -3.15 9.95
CA TYR A 75 -2.97 -4.36 9.58
C TYR A 75 -3.65 -4.18 8.22
N TYR A 76 -3.88 -5.27 7.47
CA TYR A 76 -4.71 -5.17 6.29
C TYR A 76 -6.17 -5.01 6.69
N THR A 77 -6.85 -4.09 6.03
CA THR A 77 -8.30 -4.03 6.04
C THR A 77 -8.88 -5.02 5.01
N LYS A 78 -10.20 -5.11 4.95
CA LYS A 78 -10.91 -5.87 3.91
C LYS A 78 -11.22 -5.03 2.67
N GLU A 79 -10.71 -3.81 2.62
CA GLU A 79 -11.04 -2.84 1.58
C GLU A 79 -10.09 -2.96 0.39
N TYR A 80 -10.68 -2.96 -0.79
CA TYR A 80 -9.98 -3.02 -2.07
C TYR A 80 -10.50 -1.91 -2.94
N ASN A 81 -9.61 -1.13 -3.52
CA ASN A 81 -9.96 -0.03 -4.41
C ASN A 81 -9.08 -0.03 -5.65
N THR A 82 -9.55 0.64 -6.69
CA THR A 82 -8.74 0.92 -7.87
C THR A 82 -8.30 2.37 -7.82
N ILE A 83 -7.02 2.63 -8.05
CA ILE A 83 -6.46 3.98 -8.11
C ILE A 83 -5.73 4.20 -9.44
N PRO A 84 -5.66 5.44 -9.95
CA PRO A 84 -4.73 5.78 -11.03
C PRO A 84 -3.29 5.52 -10.60
N ILE A 85 -2.47 4.97 -11.50
CA ILE A 85 -1.04 4.77 -11.22
C ILE A 85 -0.36 6.13 -10.92
N GLY A 86 -0.79 7.20 -11.58
CA GLY A 86 -0.29 8.55 -11.33
C GLY A 86 -0.58 9.13 -9.94
N SER A 87 -1.44 8.50 -9.14
CA SER A 87 -1.70 8.90 -7.75
C SER A 87 -0.76 8.25 -6.74
N ILE A 88 0.09 7.31 -7.18
CA ILE A 88 1.10 6.66 -6.33
C ILE A 88 2.21 7.67 -6.06
N ASN A 89 2.43 8.00 -4.79
CA ASN A 89 3.45 8.99 -4.40
C ASN A 89 4.85 8.35 -4.32
N GLN A 90 4.95 7.28 -3.52
CA GLN A 90 6.21 6.58 -3.33
C GLN A 90 5.99 5.10 -2.96
N GLU A 91 7.00 4.29 -3.20
CA GLU A 91 7.07 2.94 -2.63
C GLU A 91 7.43 3.03 -1.14
N VAL A 92 6.88 2.13 -0.35
CA VAL A 92 7.17 2.02 1.08
C VAL A 92 7.50 0.58 1.46
N HIS A 93 8.31 0.42 2.49
CA HIS A 93 8.70 -0.90 2.97
C HIS A 93 7.84 -1.30 4.18
N ILE A 94 6.96 -2.29 3.97
CA ILE A 94 6.10 -2.84 5.01
C ILE A 94 6.45 -4.31 5.20
N VAL A 95 6.78 -4.69 6.44
CA VAL A 95 7.25 -6.04 6.78
C VAL A 95 6.24 -6.77 7.66
N PRO A 96 5.98 -8.07 7.45
CA PRO A 96 5.13 -8.85 8.32
C PRO A 96 5.76 -9.00 9.71
N ARG A 97 4.94 -8.87 10.76
CA ARG A 97 5.37 -9.08 12.13
C ARG A 97 5.48 -10.58 12.40
N PHE A 98 6.66 -11.03 12.82
CA PHE A 98 6.90 -12.42 13.12
C PHE A 98 5.96 -12.96 14.21
N GLY A 99 5.36 -14.13 13.97
CA GLY A 99 4.46 -14.80 14.90
C GLY A 99 3.09 -14.13 15.08
N LYS A 100 2.73 -13.14 14.27
CA LYS A 100 1.42 -12.47 14.31
C LYS A 100 0.73 -12.54 12.96
N VAL A 101 -0.57 -12.83 12.98
CA VAL A 101 -1.41 -12.84 11.78
C VAL A 101 -1.94 -11.44 11.52
N ASN A 102 -1.90 -11.00 10.26
CA ASN A 102 -2.40 -9.70 9.83
C ASN A 102 -1.81 -8.50 10.61
N ARG A 103 -0.53 -8.58 10.99
CA ARG A 103 0.19 -7.49 11.64
C ARG A 103 1.47 -7.21 10.88
N TYR A 104 1.74 -5.94 10.65
CA TYR A 104 2.86 -5.47 9.85
C TYR A 104 3.52 -4.26 10.52
N LEU A 105 4.74 -3.95 10.11
CA LEU A 105 5.50 -2.79 10.55
C LEU A 105 5.86 -1.95 9.34
N LEU A 106 5.59 -0.64 9.42
CA LEU A 106 6.08 0.32 8.45
C LEU A 106 7.55 0.65 8.77
N ASN A 107 8.46 0.20 7.93
CA ASN A 107 9.89 0.40 8.13
C ASN A 107 10.30 1.80 7.68
N LYS A 108 10.68 2.65 8.64
CA LYS A 108 11.14 4.03 8.41
C LYS A 108 12.66 4.14 8.18
N TYR A 109 13.40 3.04 8.08
CA TYR A 109 14.87 3.04 8.09
C TYR A 109 15.51 2.52 6.79
N ILE A 110 14.70 2.07 5.83
CA ILE A 110 15.17 1.64 4.50
C ILE A 110 14.64 2.67 3.50
N PHE A 111 15.54 3.46 2.94
CA PHE A 111 15.31 4.47 1.90
C PHE A 111 16.15 4.13 0.67
#